data_AF-A0A5R2NA49-F1
#
_entry.id   AF-A0A5R2NA49-F1
#
_cell.length_a   1.000
_cell.length_b   1.000
_cell.length_c   1.000
_cell.angle_alpha   90.00
_cell.angle_beta   90.00
_cell.angle_gamma   90.00
#
_symmetry.space_group_name_H-M   'P 1'
#
loop_
_entity.id
_entity.type
_entity.pdbx_description
1 polymer ?
#
loop_
_entity_poly.entity_id
_entity_poly.type
_entity_poly.pdbx_seq_one_letter_code
_entity_poly.pdbx_strand_id
1 'polypeptide(L)'
;LDFAPDIAGGAVFPYLESMANQSFGMVLGKGGADTIIRALAGMVTSAGGRIITSADVAEITVSGGKATGVRLSSGETHTATKAVIAGVAPKALTGKLLPGGSGNAGFDTAMQKFRRAPGTMMIHLALDDLPDWRAGAELRQFAYVHLSPSPDPLSPTYQQARAGLPPA
;
A
#
# COMPACT_ATOMS: atom_id res chain seq x y z
N LEU A 1 9.75 -4.53 -6.12
CA LEU A 1 10.82 -5.21 -5.36
C LEU A 1 10.84 -4.60 -3.97
N ASP A 2 10.33 -5.32 -2.98
CA ASP A 2 10.35 -4.87 -1.58
C ASP A 2 11.74 -4.98 -0.97
N PHE A 3 12.58 -5.85 -1.55
CA PHE A 3 13.95 -6.14 -1.16
C PHE A 3 14.87 -6.16 -2.38
N ALA A 4 16.15 -5.91 -2.16
CA ALA A 4 17.15 -6.02 -3.22
C ALA A 4 17.36 -7.50 -3.60
N PRO A 5 17.64 -7.83 -4.87
CA PRO A 5 17.83 -9.23 -5.29
C PRO A 5 19.10 -9.86 -4.72
N ASP A 6 20.08 -9.06 -4.28
CA ASP A 6 21.38 -9.46 -3.77
C ASP A 6 21.43 -9.65 -2.24
N ILE A 7 20.31 -9.51 -1.54
CA ILE A 7 20.23 -9.81 -0.11
C ILE A 7 19.60 -11.17 0.16
N ALA A 8 19.95 -11.77 1.30
CA ALA A 8 19.34 -13.02 1.75
C ALA A 8 17.81 -12.88 1.85
N GLY A 9 17.09 -13.75 1.15
CA GLY A 9 15.62 -13.72 1.08
C GLY A 9 15.04 -12.64 0.14
N GLY A 10 15.86 -11.88 -0.57
CA GLY A 10 15.41 -10.78 -1.43
C GLY A 10 14.44 -11.20 -2.55
N ALA A 11 14.58 -12.44 -3.03
CA ALA A 11 13.75 -13.01 -4.08
C ALA A 11 12.54 -13.83 -3.56
N VAL A 12 12.34 -13.95 -2.25
CA VAL A 12 11.31 -14.86 -1.70
C VAL A 12 9.89 -14.44 -2.11
N PHE A 13 9.58 -13.15 -2.07
CA PHE A 13 8.25 -12.64 -2.44
C PHE A 13 7.98 -12.80 -3.94
N PRO A 14 8.86 -12.37 -4.87
CA PRO A 14 8.69 -12.63 -6.29
C PRO A 14 8.54 -14.12 -6.62
N TYR A 15 9.28 -15.00 -5.94
CA TYR A 15 9.16 -16.44 -6.12
C TYR A 15 7.79 -16.96 -5.70
N LEU A 16 7.34 -16.62 -4.49
CA LEU A 16 6.01 -17.03 -3.99
C LEU A 16 4.88 -16.47 -4.84
N GLU A 17 4.98 -15.21 -5.26
CA GLU A 17 4.01 -14.56 -6.14
C GLU A 17 3.94 -15.29 -7.50
N SER A 18 5.09 -15.65 -8.07
CA SER A 18 5.13 -16.40 -9.33
C SER A 18 4.44 -17.76 -9.21
N MET A 19 4.70 -18.49 -8.13
CA MET A 19 4.06 -19.79 -7.88
C MET A 19 2.56 -19.66 -7.63
N ALA A 20 2.14 -18.65 -6.87
CA ALA A 20 0.74 -18.37 -6.61
C ALA A 20 0.00 -17.98 -7.90
N ASN A 21 0.58 -17.07 -8.70
CA ASN A 21 0.01 -16.64 -9.97
C ASN A 21 -0.06 -17.78 -10.99
N GLN A 22 0.92 -18.69 -10.99
CA GLN A 22 0.87 -19.90 -11.81
C GLN A 22 -0.27 -20.84 -11.38
N SER A 23 -0.49 -20.98 -10.08
CA SER A 23 -1.48 -21.91 -9.52
C SER A 23 -2.92 -21.39 -9.58
N PHE A 24 -3.11 -20.09 -9.39
CA PHE A 24 -4.42 -19.46 -9.21
C PHE A 24 -4.76 -18.44 -10.29
N GLY A 25 -3.81 -18.12 -11.18
CA GLY A 25 -3.94 -17.05 -12.15
C GLY A 25 -3.83 -15.66 -11.53
N MET A 26 -3.83 -14.64 -12.39
CA MET A 26 -3.95 -13.23 -12.00
C MET A 26 -5.34 -12.73 -12.39
N VAL A 27 -6.17 -12.42 -11.40
CA VAL A 27 -7.54 -11.96 -11.64
C VAL A 27 -7.57 -10.44 -11.74
N LEU A 28 -8.11 -9.94 -12.85
CA LEU A 28 -8.39 -8.52 -13.04
C LEU A 28 -9.87 -8.25 -12.82
N GLY A 29 -10.17 -7.25 -11.99
CA GLY A 29 -11.53 -6.76 -11.83
C GLY A 29 -12.03 -6.17 -13.15
N LYS A 30 -13.13 -6.73 -13.69
CA LYS A 30 -13.80 -6.14 -14.85
C LYS A 30 -14.27 -4.73 -14.48
N GLY A 31 -13.83 -3.72 -15.24
CA GLY A 31 -14.09 -2.31 -14.93
C GLY A 31 -12.92 -1.61 -14.22
N GLY A 32 -11.85 -2.33 -13.88
CA GLY A 32 -10.64 -1.80 -13.27
C GLY A 32 -10.57 -2.05 -11.76
N ALA A 33 -9.47 -1.60 -11.16
CA ALA A 33 -9.16 -1.85 -9.74
C ALA A 33 -10.17 -1.19 -8.78
N ASP A 34 -10.93 -0.17 -9.20
CA ASP A 34 -11.92 0.49 -8.35
C ASP A 34 -13.11 -0.42 -7.97
N THR A 35 -13.32 -1.50 -8.74
CA THR A 35 -14.51 -2.33 -8.65
C THR A 35 -14.56 -3.05 -7.30
N ILE A 36 -13.42 -3.56 -6.82
CA ILE A 36 -13.35 -4.17 -5.49
C ILE A 36 -13.59 -3.14 -4.38
N ILE A 37 -13.08 -1.91 -4.54
CA ILE A 37 -13.27 -0.85 -3.55
C ILE A 37 -14.75 -0.46 -3.47
N ARG A 38 -15.44 -0.32 -4.60
CA ARG A 38 -16.89 -0.07 -4.64
C ARG A 38 -17.68 -1.19 -4.01
N ALA A 39 -17.32 -2.45 -4.27
CA ALA A 39 -17.97 -3.60 -3.66
C ALA A 39 -17.79 -3.62 -2.13
N LEU A 40 -16.56 -3.41 -1.63
CA LEU A 40 -16.28 -3.31 -0.19
C LEU A 40 -17.05 -2.15 0.45
N ALA A 41 -17.04 -0.96 -0.18
CA ALA A 41 -17.79 0.19 0.29
C ALA A 41 -19.30 -0.08 0.35
N GLY A 42 -19.83 -0.73 -0.69
CA GLY A 42 -21.23 -1.17 -0.75
C GLY A 42 -21.60 -2.16 0.33
N MET A 43 -20.71 -3.10 0.68
CA MET A 43 -20.94 -4.03 1.80
C MET A 43 -21.00 -3.30 3.13
N VAL A 44 -20.10 -2.35 3.37
CA VAL A 44 -20.09 -1.53 4.59
C VAL A 44 -21.40 -0.75 4.72
N THR A 45 -21.84 -0.07 3.66
CA THR A 45 -23.05 0.74 3.71
C THR A 45 -24.32 -0.09 3.79
N SER A 46 -24.38 -1.24 3.11
CA SER A 46 -25.51 -2.17 3.18
C SER A 46 -25.68 -2.79 4.57
N ALA A 47 -24.58 -2.92 5.33
CA ALA A 47 -24.60 -3.34 6.73
C ALA A 47 -24.92 -2.19 7.72
N GLY A 48 -25.30 -1.00 7.23
CA GLY A 48 -25.61 0.18 8.05
C GLY A 48 -24.39 1.00 8.46
N GLY A 49 -23.19 0.67 7.97
CA GLY A 49 -21.99 1.46 8.16
C GLY A 49 -22.03 2.79 7.40
N ARG A 50 -21.23 3.76 7.85
CA ARG A 50 -21.09 5.06 7.18
C ARG A 50 -19.65 5.26 6.72
N ILE A 51 -19.49 5.79 5.51
CA ILE A 51 -18.21 6.22 4.96
C ILE A 51 -18.28 7.73 4.81
N ILE A 52 -17.42 8.44 5.53
CA ILE A 52 -17.36 9.89 5.53
C ILE A 52 -16.03 10.31 4.92
N THR A 53 -16.08 11.00 3.78
CA THR A 53 -14.91 11.56 3.10
C THR A 53 -14.76 13.04 3.45
N SER A 54 -13.62 13.64 3.09
CA SER A 54 -13.30 15.04 3.45
C SER A 54 -13.35 15.32 4.95
N ALA A 55 -13.15 14.28 5.78
CA ALA A 55 -13.17 14.31 7.23
C ALA A 55 -11.77 13.97 7.77
N ASP A 56 -10.84 14.93 7.66
CA ASP A 56 -9.48 14.74 8.18
C ASP A 56 -9.51 14.58 9.70
N VAL A 57 -8.99 13.45 10.20
CA VAL A 57 -8.88 13.20 11.64
C VAL A 57 -7.67 13.95 12.17
N ALA A 58 -7.90 14.81 13.17
CA ALA A 58 -6.86 15.56 13.85
C ALA A 58 -6.24 14.76 15.00
N GLU A 59 -7.06 14.06 15.78
CA GLU A 59 -6.62 13.34 16.98
C GLU A 59 -7.50 12.12 17.27
N ILE A 60 -6.91 11.06 17.81
CA ILE A 60 -7.61 9.97 18.50
C ILE A 60 -7.81 10.38 19.95
N THR A 61 -9.05 10.49 20.39
CA THR A 61 -9.33 10.87 21.79
C THR A 61 -9.08 9.68 22.71
N VAL A 62 -8.43 9.93 23.85
CA VAL A 62 -8.08 8.89 24.83
C VAL A 62 -8.55 9.29 26.22
N SER A 63 -9.13 8.35 26.96
CA SER A 63 -9.49 8.52 28.37
C SER A 63 -9.23 7.22 29.15
N GLY A 64 -8.65 7.33 30.35
CA GLY A 64 -8.30 6.17 31.17
C GLY A 64 -7.39 5.16 30.46
N GLY A 65 -6.49 5.66 29.58
CA GLY A 65 -5.59 4.82 28.79
C GLY A 65 -6.26 4.06 27.63
N LYS A 66 -7.51 4.38 27.27
CA LYS A 66 -8.25 3.74 26.18
C LYS A 66 -8.69 4.76 25.13
N ALA A 67 -8.60 4.39 23.85
CA ALA A 67 -9.16 5.19 22.77
C ALA A 67 -10.71 5.23 22.90
N THR A 68 -11.27 6.43 22.85
CA THR A 68 -12.71 6.69 23.02
C THR A 68 -13.37 7.27 21.79
N GLY A 69 -12.62 7.57 20.74
CA GLY A 69 -13.14 8.22 19.54
C GLY A 69 -12.07 8.95 18.75
N VAL A 70 -12.53 9.83 17.88
CA VAL A 70 -11.69 10.69 17.06
C VAL A 70 -12.25 12.10 17.01
N ARG A 71 -11.36 13.09 16.96
CA ARG A 71 -11.69 14.49 16.69
C ARG A 71 -11.19 14.85 15.30
N LEU A 72 -12.07 15.44 14.50
CA LEU A 72 -11.77 15.93 13.17
C LEU A 72 -11.09 17.29 13.23
N SER A 73 -10.39 17.67 12.16
CA SER A 73 -9.78 18.99 11.99
C SER A 73 -10.81 20.13 11.98
N SER A 74 -12.10 19.83 11.73
CA SER A 74 -13.21 20.77 11.88
C SER A 74 -13.61 21.06 13.33
N GLY A 75 -13.15 20.25 14.28
CA GLY A 75 -13.58 20.27 15.68
C GLY A 75 -14.71 19.28 16.02
N GLU A 76 -15.38 18.72 15.02
CA GLU A 76 -16.37 17.65 15.21
C GLU A 76 -15.72 16.42 15.86
N THR A 77 -16.45 15.74 16.76
CA THR A 77 -15.96 14.55 17.46
C THR A 77 -16.90 13.37 17.22
N HIS A 78 -16.32 12.22 16.89
CA HIS A 78 -17.02 10.95 16.81
C HIS A 78 -16.59 10.03 17.94
N THR A 79 -17.54 9.63 18.78
CA THR A 79 -17.30 8.69 19.89
C THR A 79 -17.33 7.25 19.38
N ALA A 80 -16.37 6.45 19.84
CA ALA A 80 -16.30 5.01 19.61
C ALA A 80 -16.64 4.26 20.89
N THR A 81 -17.59 3.32 20.82
CA THR A 81 -18.02 2.53 21.99
C THR A 81 -17.22 1.25 22.19
N LYS A 82 -16.57 0.74 21.13
CA LYS A 82 -15.82 -0.53 21.16
C LYS A 82 -14.34 -0.35 20.89
N ALA A 83 -13.98 0.27 19.76
CA ALA A 83 -12.60 0.45 19.35
C ALA A 83 -12.46 1.56 18.31
N VAL A 84 -11.26 2.11 18.22
CA VAL A 84 -10.80 2.92 17.09
C VAL A 84 -9.79 2.09 16.31
N ILE A 85 -10.03 1.88 15.01
CA ILE A 85 -9.12 1.14 14.12
C ILE A 85 -8.46 2.14 13.18
N ALA A 86 -7.15 2.33 13.34
CA ALA A 86 -6.39 3.31 12.57
C ALA A 86 -5.69 2.65 11.36
N GLY A 87 -6.29 2.77 10.18
CA GLY A 87 -5.71 2.34 8.90
C GLY A 87 -4.77 3.37 8.28
N VAL A 88 -3.79 3.86 9.03
CA VAL A 88 -2.92 4.99 8.65
C VAL A 88 -1.44 4.60 8.63
N ALA A 89 -0.60 5.41 7.98
CA ALA A 89 0.84 5.21 8.03
C ALA A 89 1.38 5.37 9.47
N PRO A 90 2.37 4.56 9.91
CA PRO A 90 2.95 4.61 11.25
C PRO A 90 3.27 6.02 11.78
N LYS A 91 3.90 6.85 10.95
CA LYS A 91 4.27 8.23 11.31
C LYS A 91 3.07 9.15 11.56
N ALA A 92 1.93 8.91 10.90
CA ALA A 92 0.72 9.68 11.14
C ALA A 92 0.12 9.33 12.51
N LEU A 93 0.19 8.06 12.90
CA LEU A 93 -0.32 7.57 14.18
C LEU A 93 0.46 8.15 15.36
N THR A 94 1.78 7.93 15.43
CA THR A 94 2.60 8.34 16.59
C THR A 94 2.99 9.81 16.60
N GLY A 95 2.67 10.54 15.52
CA GLY A 95 2.86 11.99 15.43
C GLY A 95 1.57 12.73 15.75
N LYS A 96 0.77 12.98 14.71
CA LYS A 96 -0.40 13.86 14.77
C LYS A 96 -1.56 13.24 15.54
N LEU A 97 -1.87 11.97 15.27
CA LEU A 97 -3.13 11.36 15.71
C LEU A 97 -3.10 10.92 17.18
N LEU A 98 -1.94 10.54 17.71
CA LEU A 98 -1.79 10.07 19.08
C LEU A 98 -0.55 10.70 19.73
N PRO A 99 -0.59 12.02 20.04
CA PRO A 99 0.58 12.77 20.49
C PRO A 99 1.12 12.30 21.85
N GLY A 100 0.26 11.70 22.69
CA GLY A 100 0.66 11.09 23.96
C GLY A 100 1.31 9.71 23.84
N GLY A 101 1.47 9.19 22.61
CA GLY A 101 1.97 7.84 22.36
C GLY A 101 0.92 6.76 22.67
N SER A 102 1.29 5.51 22.39
CA SER A 102 0.41 4.34 22.60
C SER A 102 0.34 3.88 24.06
N GLY A 103 1.20 4.43 24.94
CA GLY A 103 1.45 3.89 26.27
C GLY A 103 2.41 2.69 26.27
N ASN A 104 2.91 2.27 25.11
CA ASN A 104 3.95 1.25 24.97
C ASN A 104 5.20 1.86 24.32
N ALA A 105 6.23 2.11 25.14
CA ALA A 105 7.47 2.73 24.68
C ALA A 105 8.19 1.93 23.58
N GLY A 106 8.08 0.60 23.60
CA GLY A 106 8.65 -0.27 22.57
C GLY A 106 7.95 -0.10 21.23
N PHE A 107 6.61 -0.08 21.24
CA PHE A 107 5.79 0.19 20.06
C PHE A 107 6.08 1.59 19.50
N ASP A 108 6.06 2.61 20.35
CA ASP A 108 6.28 3.99 19.94
C ASP A 108 7.67 4.16 19.31
N THR A 109 8.70 3.55 19.91
CA THR A 109 10.07 3.55 19.36
C THR A 109 10.13 2.84 18.01
N ALA A 110 9.45 1.70 17.85
CA ALA A 110 9.43 0.96 16.59
C ALA A 110 8.75 1.75 15.47
N MET A 111 7.63 2.44 15.77
CA MET A 111 6.93 3.29 14.82
C MET A 111 7.77 4.49 14.38
N GLN A 112 8.56 5.10 15.28
CA GLN A 112 9.47 6.19 14.92
C GLN A 112 10.62 5.74 14.01
N LYS A 113 11.11 4.52 14.21
CA LYS A 113 12.17 3.91 13.39
C LYS A 113 11.65 3.32 12.07
N PHE A 114 10.34 3.31 11.84
CA PHE A 114 9.73 2.75 10.64
C PHE A 114 10.25 3.44 9.38
N ARG A 115 10.72 2.63 8.43
CA ARG A 115 11.18 3.08 7.11
C ARG A 115 10.23 2.53 6.05
N ARG A 116 9.83 3.40 5.12
CA ARG A 116 9.01 2.98 3.98
C ARG A 116 9.85 2.12 3.02
N ALA A 117 9.16 1.24 2.32
CA ALA A 117 9.69 0.55 1.15
C ALA A 117 10.05 1.57 0.04
N PRO A 118 10.86 1.18 -0.96
CA PRO A 118 11.13 2.04 -2.12
C PRO A 118 9.84 2.56 -2.76
N GLY A 119 9.89 3.77 -3.31
CA GLY A 119 8.81 4.27 -4.15
C GLY A 119 8.71 3.47 -5.46
N THR A 120 7.51 3.42 -6.03
CA THR A 120 7.29 2.87 -7.37
C THR A 120 6.89 4.00 -8.30
N MET A 121 7.55 4.09 -9.46
CA MET A 121 7.15 4.97 -10.54
C MET A 121 6.20 4.21 -11.47
N MET A 122 5.06 4.81 -11.80
CA MET A 122 4.10 4.26 -12.76
C MET A 122 3.95 5.22 -13.92
N ILE A 123 4.07 4.69 -15.14
CA ILE A 123 3.83 5.43 -16.38
C ILE A 123 2.59 4.81 -17.03
N HIS A 124 1.57 5.63 -17.28
CA HIS A 124 0.38 5.23 -18.01
C HIS A 124 0.49 5.74 -19.44
N LEU A 125 0.44 4.82 -20.40
CA LEU A 125 0.51 5.13 -21.82
C LEU A 125 -0.85 4.82 -22.46
N ALA A 126 -1.40 5.79 -23.19
CA ALA A 126 -2.49 5.55 -24.12
C ALA A 126 -1.86 5.17 -25.47
N LEU A 127 -2.13 3.95 -25.93
CA LEU A 127 -1.58 3.38 -27.16
C LEU A 127 -2.71 2.99 -28.10
N ASP A 128 -2.46 3.05 -29.40
CA ASP A 128 -3.44 2.64 -30.43
C ASP A 128 -3.58 1.11 -30.52
N ASP A 129 -2.57 0.35 -30.11
CA ASP A 129 -2.56 -1.11 -30.05
C ASP A 129 -1.57 -1.64 -28.98
N LEU A 130 -1.63 -2.94 -28.69
CA LEU A 130 -0.66 -3.65 -27.84
C LEU A 130 0.75 -3.64 -28.45
N PRO A 131 1.82 -3.67 -27.62
CA PRO A 131 3.19 -3.68 -28.11
C PRO A 131 3.48 -4.87 -29.04
N ASP A 132 4.25 -4.62 -30.10
CA ASP A 132 4.83 -5.67 -30.94
C ASP A 132 6.12 -6.21 -30.30
N TRP A 133 5.96 -7.28 -29.52
CA TRP A 133 7.05 -7.83 -28.73
C TRP A 133 8.06 -8.59 -29.59
N ARG A 134 9.33 -8.18 -29.55
CA ARG A 134 10.45 -8.87 -30.24
C ARG A 134 10.59 -10.35 -29.87
N ALA A 135 10.17 -10.72 -28.66
CA ALA A 135 10.25 -12.10 -28.16
C ALA A 135 9.10 -13.00 -28.65
N GLY A 136 8.10 -12.46 -29.36
CA GLY A 136 7.02 -13.23 -29.97
C GLY A 136 5.63 -12.65 -29.73
N ALA A 137 4.72 -12.85 -30.69
CA ALA A 137 3.35 -12.33 -30.64
C ALA A 137 2.52 -12.90 -29.48
N GLU A 138 2.89 -14.08 -28.96
CA GLU A 138 2.27 -14.73 -27.82
C GLU A 138 2.26 -13.86 -26.56
N LEU A 139 3.21 -12.93 -26.40
CA LEU A 139 3.25 -12.03 -25.24
C LEU A 139 2.07 -11.05 -25.20
N ARG A 140 1.37 -10.84 -26.32
CA ARG A 140 0.15 -10.02 -26.39
C ARG A 140 -1.04 -10.63 -25.64
N GLN A 141 -0.98 -11.91 -25.27
CA GLN A 141 -2.05 -12.59 -24.54
C GLN A 141 -1.93 -12.47 -23.01
N PHE A 142 -0.82 -11.91 -22.50
CA PHE A 142 -0.59 -11.75 -21.07
C PHE A 142 -0.88 -10.32 -20.63
N ALA A 143 -1.61 -10.18 -19.51
CA ALA A 143 -1.93 -8.86 -18.95
C ALA A 143 -0.73 -8.18 -18.28
N TYR A 144 0.32 -8.93 -17.95
CA TYR A 144 1.49 -8.44 -17.25
C TYR A 144 2.75 -9.06 -17.84
N VAL A 145 3.68 -8.22 -18.30
CA VAL A 145 4.95 -8.63 -18.91
C VAL A 145 6.08 -7.90 -18.17
N HIS A 146 6.97 -8.67 -17.57
CA HIS A 146 8.17 -8.14 -16.92
C HIS A 146 9.28 -7.94 -17.94
N LEU A 147 9.83 -6.73 -18.01
CA LEU A 147 10.93 -6.39 -18.89
C LEU A 147 12.20 -6.16 -18.07
N SER A 148 13.24 -6.94 -18.34
CA SER A 148 14.59 -6.71 -17.82
C SER A 148 15.59 -7.12 -18.88
N PRO A 149 16.42 -6.19 -19.41
CA PRO A 149 17.38 -6.52 -20.47
C PRO A 149 18.49 -7.45 -19.97
N SER A 150 18.87 -7.36 -18.70
CA SER A 150 19.72 -8.32 -18.00
C SER A 150 19.42 -8.28 -16.49
N PRO A 151 20.00 -9.18 -15.67
CA PRO A 151 19.93 -9.10 -14.21
C PRO A 151 20.78 -7.97 -13.61
N ASP A 152 21.82 -7.53 -14.32
CA ASP A 152 22.82 -6.58 -13.81
C ASP A 152 22.24 -5.25 -13.29
N PRO A 153 21.25 -4.61 -13.94
CA PRO A 153 20.72 -3.34 -13.45
C PRO A 153 19.81 -3.49 -12.21
N LEU A 154 19.36 -4.70 -11.84
CA LEU A 154 18.35 -4.86 -10.79
C LEU A 154 18.80 -4.33 -9.41
N SER A 155 20.04 -4.65 -9.00
CA SER A 155 20.61 -4.12 -7.74
C SER A 155 20.86 -2.61 -7.80
N PRO A 156 21.56 -2.06 -8.82
CA PRO A 156 21.73 -0.62 -8.96
C PRO A 156 20.42 0.18 -8.96
N THR A 157 19.40 -0.28 -9.70
CA THR A 157 18.08 0.38 -9.73
C THR A 157 17.42 0.39 -8.34
N TYR A 158 17.53 -0.71 -7.58
CA TYR A 158 17.06 -0.74 -6.20
C TYR A 158 17.79 0.29 -5.33
N GLN A 159 19.12 0.36 -5.41
CA GLN A 159 19.92 1.32 -4.62
C GLN A 159 19.58 2.77 -4.99
N GLN A 160 19.39 3.07 -6.27
CA GLN A 160 18.92 4.39 -6.74
C GLN A 160 17.55 4.75 -6.16
N ALA A 161 16.59 3.83 -6.22
CA ALA A 161 15.26 4.04 -5.64
C ALA A 161 15.33 4.27 -4.11
N ARG A 162 16.21 3.56 -3.41
CA ARG A 162 16.49 3.79 -1.97
C ARG A 162 17.12 5.15 -1.70
N ALA A 163 17.93 5.66 -2.63
CA ALA A 163 18.51 7.00 -2.58
C ALA A 163 17.53 8.11 -3.01
N GLY A 164 16.30 7.77 -3.39
CA GLY A 164 15.29 8.73 -3.85
C GLY A 164 15.52 9.23 -5.28
N LEU A 165 16.36 8.54 -6.05
CA LEU A 165 16.57 8.83 -7.46
C LEU A 165 15.52 8.07 -8.29
N PRO A 166 14.99 8.69 -9.37
CA PRO A 166 14.17 7.97 -10.32
C PRO A 166 15.03 6.88 -11.02
N PRO A 167 14.41 5.78 -11.48
CA PRO A 167 15.09 4.82 -12.34
C PRO A 167 15.63 5.52 -13.59
N ALA A 168 16.90 5.30 -13.91
CA ALA A 168 17.56 5.82 -15.12
C ALA A 168 17.37 4.89 -16.32
#